data_AF-A0A524M6Q9-F1
#
_entry.id   AF-A0A524M6Q9-F1
#
_cell.length_a   1.000
_cell.length_b   1.000
_cell.length_c   1.000
_cell.angle_alpha   90.00
_cell.angle_beta   90.00
_cell.angle_gamma   90.00
#
_symmetry.space_group_name_H-M   'P 1'
#
loop_
_entity.id
_entity.type
_entity.pdbx_description
1 polymer ?
#
loop_
_entity_poly.entity_id
_entity_poly.type
_entity_poly.pdbx_seq_one_letter_code
_entity_poly.pdbx_strand_id
1 'polypeptide(L)'
;MCWTVVDMTKYKVKIEVIDILGNRKCSMDQKVSDTYNYPEDRGKMCPSSFYVLYPWIMVMLTGGSFTEEGDGSDFITTGCPDYKHQVVYKISRTPVEEV
;
A
#
# COMPACT_ATOMS: atom_id res chain seq x y z
N MET A 1 20.17 -8.67 -24.26
CA MET A 1 20.47 -7.67 -23.21
C MET A 1 19.55 -7.94 -22.04
N CYS A 2 20.03 -8.73 -21.09
CA CYS A 2 19.32 -8.94 -19.83
C CYS A 2 19.55 -7.66 -19.02
N TRP A 3 18.58 -6.75 -19.04
CA TRP A 3 18.55 -5.68 -18.05
C TRP A 3 18.26 -6.38 -16.73
N THR A 4 19.30 -6.68 -15.95
CA THR A 4 19.14 -6.84 -14.51
C THR A 4 18.60 -5.49 -14.03
N VAL A 5 17.28 -5.42 -13.91
CA VAL A 5 16.63 -4.39 -13.12
C VAL A 5 17.30 -4.51 -11.76
N VAL A 6 18.17 -3.53 -11.44
CA VAL A 6 18.73 -3.42 -10.11
C VAL A 6 17.52 -3.31 -9.20
N ASP A 7 17.30 -4.35 -8.40
CA ASP A 7 16.20 -4.36 -7.46
C ASP A 7 16.52 -3.30 -6.40
N MET A 8 16.05 -2.08 -6.65
CA MET A 8 16.20 -0.95 -5.73
C MET A 8 15.24 -1.08 -4.54
N THR A 9 14.47 -2.17 -4.44
CA THR A 9 13.50 -2.37 -3.38
C THR A 9 14.14 -3.12 -2.20
N LYS A 10 14.39 -2.39 -1.11
CA LYS A 10 14.92 -2.94 0.13
C LYS A 10 13.86 -3.69 0.94
N TYR A 11 12.60 -3.48 0.58
CA TYR A 11 11.44 -3.97 1.29
C TYR A 11 10.40 -4.52 0.32
N LYS A 12 9.61 -5.48 0.79
CA LYS A 12 8.33 -5.87 0.19
C LYS A 12 7.23 -5.03 0.82
N VAL A 13 6.21 -4.68 0.05
CA VAL A 13 5.07 -3.88 0.53
C VAL A 13 3.78 -4.69 0.45
N LYS A 14 3.04 -4.72 1.57
CA LYS A 14 1.71 -5.32 1.72
C LYS A 14 0.70 -4.23 2.01
N ILE A 15 -0.44 -4.26 1.32
CA ILE A 15 -1.53 -3.31 1.45
C ILE A 15 -2.77 -4.07 1.92
N GLU A 16 -3.40 -3.61 2.99
CA GLU A 16 -4.56 -4.26 3.61
C GLU A 16 -5.72 -3.27 3.72
N VAL A 17 -6.93 -3.67 3.33
CA VAL A 17 -8.13 -2.88 3.61
C VAL A 17 -8.56 -3.13 5.05
N ILE A 18 -8.46 -2.12 5.90
CA ILE A 18 -8.77 -2.23 7.33
C ILE A 18 -10.14 -1.69 7.69
N ASP A 19 -10.68 -0.75 6.90
CA ASP A 19 -12.02 -0.19 7.10
C ASP A 19 -12.59 0.40 5.80
N ILE A 20 -13.90 0.62 5.77
CA ILE A 20 -14.59 1.38 4.73
C ILE A 20 -15.55 2.36 5.42
N LEU A 21 -15.19 3.64 5.40
CA LEU A 21 -15.96 4.68 6.06
C LEU A 21 -17.32 4.93 5.37
N GLY A 22 -18.22 5.60 6.08
CA GLY A 22 -19.57 5.88 5.61
C GLY A 22 -20.45 4.63 5.62
N ASN A 23 -21.04 4.29 4.48
CA ASN A 23 -21.99 3.17 4.35
C ASN A 23 -21.31 1.79 4.21
N ARG A 24 -20.01 1.69 4.48
CA ARG A 24 -19.21 0.44 4.33
C ARG A 24 -19.31 -0.20 2.94
N LYS A 25 -19.46 0.62 1.90
CA LYS A 25 -19.62 0.16 0.52
C LYS A 25 -18.65 0.88 -0.42
N CYS A 26 -17.77 0.13 -1.07
CA CYS A 26 -16.91 0.64 -2.14
C CYS A 26 -17.57 0.45 -3.52
N SER A 27 -17.45 1.43 -4.41
CA SER A 27 -17.95 1.35 -5.79
C SER A 27 -17.26 0.27 -6.64
N MET A 28 -16.05 -0.12 -6.26
CA MET A 28 -15.26 -1.19 -6.90
C MET A 28 -15.34 -2.51 -6.13
N ASP A 29 -16.28 -2.66 -5.18
CA ASP A 29 -16.48 -3.86 -4.35
C ASP A 29 -15.25 -4.34 -3.57
N GLN A 30 -14.34 -3.43 -3.20
CA GLN A 30 -13.29 -3.73 -2.22
C GLN A 30 -13.91 -3.96 -0.84
N LYS A 31 -13.35 -4.91 -0.08
CA LYS A 31 -13.88 -5.40 1.19
C LYS A 31 -12.84 -5.28 2.29
N VAL A 32 -13.31 -5.10 3.52
CA VAL A 32 -12.44 -5.21 4.69
C VAL A 32 -11.79 -6.59 4.70
N SER A 33 -10.50 -6.63 5.04
CA SER A 33 -9.60 -7.80 4.96
C SER A 33 -9.07 -8.15 3.57
N ASP A 34 -9.45 -7.45 2.50
CA ASP A 34 -8.73 -7.58 1.23
C ASP A 34 -7.26 -7.22 1.41
N THR A 35 -6.38 -8.00 0.77
CA THR A 35 -4.93 -7.86 0.86
C THR A 35 -4.32 -7.85 -0.54
N TYR A 36 -3.34 -6.98 -0.76
CA TYR A 36 -2.63 -6.82 -2.01
C TYR A 36 -1.12 -6.75 -1.75
N ASN A 37 -0.33 -7.46 -2.54
CA ASN A 37 1.12 -7.36 -2.57
C ASN A 37 1.56 -6.50 -3.75
N TYR A 38 2.53 -5.61 -3.55
CA TYR A 38 3.11 -4.84 -4.63
C TYR A 38 4.44 -5.46 -5.07
N PRO A 39 4.70 -5.60 -6.39
CA PRO A 39 3.88 -5.14 -7.54
C PRO A 39 2.83 -6.13 -8.06
N GLU A 40 2.73 -7.34 -7.52
CA GLU A 40 1.99 -8.48 -8.09
C GLU A 40 0.48 -8.23 -8.23
N ASP A 41 -0.12 -7.58 -7.24
CA ASP A 41 -1.57 -7.41 -7.12
C ASP A 41 -2.06 -6.01 -7.55
N ARG A 42 -1.19 -5.15 -8.09
CA ARG A 42 -1.55 -3.76 -8.45
C ARG A 42 -2.76 -3.65 -9.39
N GLY A 43 -2.99 -4.66 -10.24
CA GLY A 43 -4.12 -4.71 -11.17
C GLY A 43 -5.45 -5.15 -10.55
N LYS A 44 -5.44 -5.64 -9.30
CA LYS A 44 -6.64 -6.07 -8.56
C LYS A 44 -7.24 -4.94 -7.72
N MET A 45 -6.51 -3.85 -7.50
CA MET A 45 -6.97 -2.70 -6.75
C MET A 45 -7.80 -1.74 -7.61
N CYS A 46 -8.66 -0.95 -6.97
CA CYS A 46 -9.24 0.23 -7.62
C CYS A 46 -8.10 1.13 -8.17
N PRO A 47 -8.12 1.50 -9.47
CA PRO A 47 -7.07 2.33 -10.05
C PRO A 47 -6.88 3.66 -9.30
N SER A 48 -7.98 4.30 -8.93
CA SER A 48 -7.93 5.56 -8.18
C SER A 48 -7.29 5.40 -6.81
N SER A 49 -7.56 4.31 -6.08
CA SER A 49 -6.88 4.02 -4.81
C SER A 49 -5.39 3.80 -5.06
N PHE A 50 -5.04 2.94 -6.01
CA PHE A 50 -3.64 2.61 -6.30
C PHE A 50 -2.79 3.85 -6.59
N TYR A 51 -3.26 4.79 -7.41
CA TYR A 51 -2.51 6.01 -7.71
C TYR A 51 -2.33 6.94 -6.50
N VAL A 52 -3.27 6.95 -5.55
CA VAL A 52 -3.11 7.68 -4.28
C VAL A 52 -2.13 6.95 -3.35
N LEU A 53 -2.14 5.62 -3.35
CA LEU A 53 -1.23 4.81 -2.53
C LEU A 53 0.21 4.79 -3.07
N TYR A 54 0.38 4.97 -4.38
CA TYR A 54 1.65 4.77 -5.09
C TYR A 54 2.84 5.56 -4.50
N PRO A 55 2.73 6.88 -4.19
CA PRO A 55 3.84 7.61 -3.57
C PRO A 55 4.29 7.01 -2.24
N TRP A 56 3.34 6.57 -1.42
CA TRP A 56 3.62 5.94 -0.12
C TRP A 56 4.34 4.59 -0.29
N ILE A 57 3.87 3.79 -1.25
CA ILE A 57 4.49 2.50 -1.60
C ILE A 57 5.95 2.73 -2.02
N MET A 58 6.22 3.73 -2.87
CA MET A 58 7.59 4.02 -3.33
C MET A 58 8.53 4.45 -2.20
N VAL A 59 8.06 5.28 -1.26
CA VAL A 59 8.84 5.64 -0.07
C VAL A 59 9.14 4.40 0.79
N MET A 60 8.16 3.51 0.99
CA MET A 60 8.37 2.29 1.76
C MET A 60 9.35 1.32 1.12
N LEU A 61 9.26 1.12 -0.20
CA LEU A 61 10.15 0.24 -0.97
C LEU A 61 11.61 0.70 -0.92
N THR A 62 11.84 2.02 -0.94
CA THR A 62 13.18 2.63 -0.96
C THR A 62 13.82 2.74 0.43
N GLY A 63 13.04 2.51 1.50
CA GLY A 63 13.50 2.61 2.88
C GLY A 63 13.33 3.98 3.52
N GLY A 64 12.55 4.89 2.91
CA GLY A 64 12.12 6.11 3.60
C GLY A 64 11.18 5.79 4.78
N SER A 65 11.04 6.71 5.72
CA SER A 65 10.26 6.50 6.95
C SER A 65 9.27 7.65 7.17
N PHE A 66 8.12 7.35 7.77
CA PHE A 66 7.10 8.33 8.12
C PHE A 66 7.11 8.53 9.64
N THR A 67 8.05 9.34 10.13
CA THR A 67 8.45 9.44 11.54
C THR A 67 7.41 10.08 12.47
N GLU A 68 6.19 10.37 12.00
CA GLU A 68 5.13 10.98 12.83
C GLU A 68 4.40 9.97 13.73
N GLU A 69 4.64 8.65 13.57
CA GLU A 69 3.99 7.58 14.38
C GLU A 69 4.92 6.83 15.35
N GLY A 70 6.15 7.29 15.62
CA GLY A 70 7.08 6.64 16.57
C GLY A 70 8.39 6.14 15.96
N ASP A 71 9.06 5.18 16.60
CA ASP A 71 10.49 4.86 16.43
C ASP A 71 10.91 4.24 15.07
N GLY A 72 9.97 3.86 14.20
CA GLY A 72 10.26 3.25 12.90
C GLY A 72 9.01 2.71 12.22
N SER A 73 8.19 3.58 11.64
CA SER A 73 6.87 3.20 11.09
C SER A 73 7.00 2.31 9.84
N ASP A 74 7.06 1.00 10.07
CA ASP A 74 6.95 -0.04 9.04
C ASP A 74 5.54 -0.14 8.44
N PHE A 75 4.62 0.71 8.87
CA PHE A 75 3.31 0.88 8.26
C PHE A 75 2.83 2.33 8.30
N ILE A 76 1.86 2.63 7.45
CA ILE A 76 1.03 3.85 7.54
C ILE A 76 -0.43 3.47 7.33
N THR A 77 -1.32 4.35 7.78
CA THR A 77 -2.75 4.27 7.47
C THR A 77 -3.16 5.43 6.58
N THR A 78 -3.82 5.15 5.46
CA THR A 78 -4.29 6.19 4.53
C THR A 78 -5.55 5.75 3.79
N GLY A 79 -6.24 6.67 3.12
CA GLY A 79 -7.52 6.43 2.45
C GLY A 79 -7.46 6.56 0.93
N CYS A 80 -8.45 5.97 0.24
CA CYS A 80 -8.74 6.35 -1.13
C CYS A 80 -9.31 7.79 -1.21
N PRO A 81 -9.40 8.42 -2.39
CA PRO A 81 -9.86 9.81 -2.48
C PRO A 81 -11.39 9.99 -2.38
N ASP A 82 -12.16 8.91 -2.20
CA ASP A 82 -13.62 9.01 -2.01
C ASP A 82 -13.93 9.43 -0.57
N TYR A 83 -14.11 10.73 -0.35
CA TYR A 83 -14.39 11.29 0.97
C TYR A 83 -15.70 10.81 1.62
N LYS A 84 -16.65 10.26 0.86
CA LYS A 84 -17.95 9.79 1.38
C LYS A 84 -17.91 8.32 1.76
N HIS A 85 -17.18 7.51 0.99
CA HIS A 85 -17.08 6.06 1.17
C HIS A 85 -15.63 5.60 1.17
N GLN A 86 -14.82 6.25 2.00
CA GLN A 86 -13.38 6.10 1.96
C GLN A 86 -12.96 4.69 2.37
N VAL A 87 -12.32 3.97 1.45
CA VAL A 87 -11.62 2.72 1.78
C VAL A 87 -10.33 3.09 2.50
N VAL A 88 -10.16 2.58 3.72
CA VAL A 88 -8.99 2.82 4.56
C VAL A 88 -8.03 1.65 4.41
N TYR A 89 -6.79 1.97 4.07
CA TYR A 89 -5.73 1.02 3.87
C TYR A 89 -4.67 1.14 4.95
N LYS A 90 -4.18 0.00 5.42
CA LYS A 90 -2.88 -0.12 6.07
C LYS A 90 -1.87 -0.55 5.02
N ILE A 91 -0.84 0.26 4.80
CA ILE A 91 0.30 -0.10 3.96
C ILE A 91 1.41 -0.46 4.91
N SER A 92 2.00 -1.64 4.77
CA SER A 92 3.10 -2.11 5.60
C SER A 92 4.25 -2.64 4.75
N ARG A 93 5.43 -2.74 5.34
CA ARG A 93 6.62 -3.25 4.67
C ARG A 93 7.34 -4.32 5.49
N THR A 94 8.08 -5.18 4.80
CA THR A 94 8.98 -6.17 5.41
C THR A 94 10.32 -6.16 4.68
N PRO A 95 11.47 -6.21 5.37
CA PRO A 95 12.77 -6.31 4.70
C PRO A 95 12.80 -7.48 3.71
N VAL A 96 13.46 -7.28 2.57
CA VAL A 96 13.82 -8.41 1.71
C VAL A 96 15.01 -9.10 2.40
N GLU A 97 14.85 -10.35 2.82
CA GLU A 97 15.99 -11.14 3.31
C GLU A 97 16.99 -11.29 2.15
N GLU A 98 18.22 -10.82 2.36
CA GLU A 98 19.32 -11.04 1.41
C GLU A 98 19.66 -12.54 1.45
N VAL A 99 19.40 -13.24 0.34
CA VAL A 99 19.80 -14.64 0.12
C VAL A 99 21.22 -14.68 -0.44
#